data_AF-A0A498GTR7-F1
#
_entry.id   AF-A0A498GTR7-F1
#
_cell.length_a   1.000
_cell.length_b   1.000
_cell.length_c   1.000
_cell.angle_alpha   90.00
_cell.angle_beta   90.00
_cell.angle_gamma   90.00
#
_symmetry.space_group_name_H-M   'P 1'
#
loop_
_entity.id
_entity.type
_entity.pdbx_description
1 polymer ?
#
loop_
_entity_poly.entity_id
_entity_poly.type
_entity_poly.pdbx_seq_one_letter_code
_entity_poly.pdbx_strand_id
1 'polypeptide(L)'
;MISKLVSVMLIILLIFSAGCIEGQSGTSENITITHKTYGAFTLPEMQLQILTVNGTHVVFTTSGIEGEFKQVYERPFNETDFEELVDLFERNGFFEMQDRYTPQEGQPVVADVGTVEISLSGENKAKTVIVDPYYSEYMPEGLQEIDSALIELRAYAVSTSPEEAEEIAENWIKSAPTYGFDGFDLKLENHEILESIPEQHILTYTSTSRHGGYGNRTGKMVTQVITPHRIEVTVSDGNVTSAIIDGKWDELAQKPAERETEKH
;
A
#
# COMPACT_ATOMS: atom_id res chain seq x y z
N MET A 1 -87.61 -21.12 26.90
CA MET A 1 -86.83 -22.28 26.39
C MET A 1 -86.55 -22.06 24.91
N ILE A 2 -85.28 -22.17 24.53
CA ILE A 2 -84.74 -22.37 23.17
C ILE A 2 -84.95 -21.20 22.20
N SER A 3 -83.88 -20.46 21.90
CA SER A 3 -83.17 -20.44 20.60
C SER A 3 -82.12 -19.31 20.68
N LYS A 4 -80.82 -19.56 20.40
CA LYS A 4 -80.18 -19.41 19.07
C LYS A 4 -80.23 -17.94 18.59
N LEU A 5 -79.24 -17.32 17.98
CA LEU A 5 -77.92 -17.63 17.43
C LEU A 5 -77.42 -16.27 16.89
N VAL A 6 -76.10 -15.98 16.92
CA VAL A 6 -75.32 -15.36 15.79
C VAL A 6 -75.64 -13.87 15.47
N SER A 7 -74.75 -12.96 15.10
CA SER A 7 -73.39 -12.92 14.53
C SER A 7 -72.77 -11.56 14.93
N VAL A 8 -71.50 -11.46 15.36
CA VAL A 8 -70.26 -11.25 14.56
C VAL A 8 -70.18 -9.90 13.85
N MET A 9 -69.16 -9.10 14.20
CA MET A 9 -68.30 -8.22 13.36
C MET A 9 -67.63 -7.16 14.28
N LEU A 10 -66.38 -6.70 14.15
CA LEU A 10 -65.27 -6.87 13.20
C LEU A 10 -64.04 -6.11 13.80
N ILE A 11 -62.83 -6.69 13.75
CA ILE A 11 -61.49 -6.18 13.34
C ILE A 11 -61.19 -4.68 13.68
N ILE A 12 -60.04 -4.25 14.25
CA ILE A 12 -58.65 -4.30 13.76
C ILE A 12 -57.71 -3.96 14.92
N LEU A 13 -56.73 -4.85 15.20
CA LEU A 13 -55.53 -4.52 15.96
C LEU A 13 -54.36 -4.49 14.97
N LEU A 14 -53.85 -3.29 14.69
CA LEU A 14 -52.62 -3.06 13.95
C LEU A 14 -51.44 -3.52 14.83
N ILE A 15 -50.89 -4.69 14.53
CA ILE A 15 -49.59 -5.10 15.04
C ILE A 15 -48.58 -4.65 14.00
N PHE A 16 -47.79 -3.62 14.34
CA PHE A 16 -46.54 -3.34 13.65
C PHE A 16 -45.62 -4.54 13.88
N SER A 17 -45.56 -5.46 12.91
CA SER A 17 -44.42 -6.34 12.79
C SER A 17 -43.23 -5.46 12.41
N ALA A 18 -42.41 -5.12 13.41
CA ALA A 18 -41.03 -4.77 13.16
C ALA A 18 -40.42 -6.00 12.45
N GLY A 19 -40.32 -5.92 11.12
CA GLY A 19 -39.51 -6.84 10.37
C GLY A 19 -38.09 -6.66 10.85
N CYS A 20 -37.57 -7.62 11.60
CA CYS A 20 -36.14 -7.83 11.69
C CYS A 20 -35.67 -8.08 10.25
N ILE A 21 -35.02 -7.08 9.65
CA ILE A 21 -34.06 -7.35 8.59
C ILE A 21 -32.91 -8.04 9.32
N GLU A 22 -32.85 -9.36 9.22
CA GLU A 22 -31.64 -10.13 9.49
C GLU A 22 -30.62 -9.71 8.42
N GLY A 23 -29.87 -8.64 8.71
CA GLY A 23 -28.53 -8.53 8.17
C GLY A 23 -27.71 -9.61 8.86
N GLN A 24 -27.30 -10.64 8.13
CA GLN A 24 -26.21 -11.50 8.55
C GLN A 24 -24.93 -10.64 8.60
N SER A 25 -24.72 -9.93 9.71
CA SER A 25 -23.39 -9.46 10.10
C SER A 25 -22.77 -10.61 10.91
N GLY A 26 -22.02 -11.48 10.26
CA GLY A 26 -21.43 -12.61 10.97
C GLY A 26 -20.72 -13.61 10.08
N THR A 27 -19.69 -13.18 9.34
CA THR A 27 -18.79 -14.16 8.69
C THR A 27 -17.35 -13.68 8.49
N SER A 28 -17.03 -12.40 8.68
CA SER A 28 -15.70 -11.84 8.33
C SER A 28 -14.67 -11.83 9.46
N GLU A 29 -15.08 -11.85 10.74
CA GLU A 29 -14.18 -11.53 11.88
C GLU A 29 -12.97 -12.47 12.07
N ASN A 30 -12.91 -13.64 11.41
CA ASN A 30 -11.79 -14.59 11.53
C ASN A 30 -11.23 -15.10 10.19
N ILE A 31 -11.55 -14.41 9.09
CA ILE A 31 -10.96 -14.75 7.78
C ILE A 31 -9.62 -14.02 7.63
N THR A 32 -8.63 -14.73 7.13
CA THR A 32 -7.32 -14.18 6.77
C THR A 32 -6.91 -14.71 5.40
N ILE A 33 -6.44 -13.80 4.56
CA ILE A 33 -5.84 -14.10 3.27
C ILE A 33 -4.34 -13.88 3.38
N THR A 34 -3.56 -14.78 2.80
CA THR A 34 -2.09 -14.67 2.76
C THR A 34 -1.59 -14.89 1.34
N HIS A 35 -0.70 -14.00 0.88
CA HIS A 35 0.04 -14.12 -0.38
C HIS A 35 1.52 -14.06 -0.08
N LYS A 36 2.18 -15.23 -0.14
CA LYS A 36 3.58 -15.41 0.25
C LYS A 36 4.42 -15.78 -0.96
N THR A 37 5.49 -15.04 -1.19
CA THR A 37 6.44 -15.29 -2.29
C THR A 37 7.85 -15.47 -1.76
N TYR A 38 8.58 -16.45 -2.28
CA TYR A 38 9.96 -16.75 -1.86
C TYR A 38 10.75 -17.51 -2.93
N GLY A 39 12.08 -17.59 -2.77
CA GLY A 39 12.95 -18.41 -3.63
C GLY A 39 13.23 -17.82 -5.02
N ALA A 40 12.73 -16.61 -5.31
CA ALA A 40 13.10 -15.86 -6.50
C ALA A 40 14.49 -15.22 -6.33
N PHE A 41 15.15 -14.88 -7.43
CA PHE A 41 16.38 -14.09 -7.38
C PHE A 41 16.03 -12.62 -7.13
N THR A 42 16.06 -12.20 -5.86
CA THR A 42 15.71 -10.85 -5.41
C THR A 42 16.81 -10.25 -4.53
N LEU A 43 16.63 -8.98 -4.14
CA LEU A 43 17.47 -8.35 -3.11
C LEU A 43 17.39 -9.15 -1.79
N PRO A 44 18.47 -9.22 -0.99
CA PRO A 44 18.50 -9.95 0.28
C PRO A 44 17.31 -9.68 1.20
N GLU A 45 16.89 -8.42 1.28
CA GLU A 45 15.76 -7.94 2.07
C GLU A 45 14.37 -8.27 1.50
N MET A 46 14.30 -8.82 0.28
CA MET A 46 13.05 -9.16 -0.43
C MET A 46 12.94 -10.66 -0.77
N GLN A 47 13.77 -11.50 -0.15
CA GLN A 47 13.80 -12.94 -0.44
C GLN A 47 12.54 -13.68 0.07
N LEU A 48 11.93 -13.15 1.13
CA LEU A 48 10.63 -13.57 1.64
C LEU A 48 9.71 -12.35 1.67
N GLN A 49 8.56 -12.47 1.02
CA GLN A 49 7.54 -11.44 1.05
C GLN A 49 6.21 -12.06 1.42
N ILE A 50 5.50 -11.46 2.38
CA ILE A 50 4.25 -11.96 2.91
C ILE A 50 3.27 -10.80 2.98
N LEU A 51 2.21 -10.88 2.19
CA LEU A 51 1.01 -10.08 2.37
C LEU A 51 0.03 -10.86 3.24
N THR A 52 -0.50 -10.22 4.27
CA THR A 52 -1.59 -10.73 5.11
C THR A 52 -2.72 -9.72 5.08
N VAL A 53 -3.94 -10.16 4.76
CA VAL A 53 -5.11 -9.31 4.65
C VAL A 53 -6.22 -9.87 5.54
N ASN A 54 -6.86 -8.99 6.31
CA ASN A 54 -8.08 -9.27 7.06
C ASN A 54 -9.07 -8.09 6.90
N GLY A 55 -10.24 -8.17 7.53
CA GLY A 55 -11.30 -7.14 7.43
C GLY A 55 -10.95 -5.75 7.99
N THR A 56 -9.73 -5.54 8.48
CA THR A 56 -9.32 -4.28 9.12
C THR A 56 -8.01 -3.73 8.59
N HIS A 57 -7.09 -4.58 8.13
CA HIS A 57 -5.73 -4.17 7.74
C HIS A 57 -5.19 -5.01 6.59
N VAL A 58 -4.37 -4.35 5.75
CA VAL A 58 -3.40 -4.97 4.85
C VAL A 58 -2.03 -4.86 5.50
N VAL A 59 -1.36 -5.99 5.71
CA VAL A 59 -0.01 -6.04 6.26
C VAL A 59 0.92 -6.69 5.24
N PHE A 60 1.87 -5.93 4.70
CA PHE A 60 2.91 -6.44 3.83
C PHE A 60 4.25 -6.46 4.55
N THR A 61 4.93 -7.59 4.54
CA THR A 61 6.24 -7.79 5.16
C THR A 61 7.24 -8.24 4.12
N THR A 62 8.41 -7.61 4.09
CA THR A 62 9.58 -8.05 3.33
C THR A 62 10.69 -8.43 4.32
N SER A 63 11.43 -9.50 4.02
CA SER A 63 12.60 -9.91 4.80
C SER A 63 13.53 -10.81 3.97
N GLY A 64 14.70 -11.11 4.52
CA GLY A 64 15.48 -12.27 4.11
C GLY A 64 14.84 -13.59 4.55
N ILE A 65 15.39 -14.72 4.09
CA ILE A 65 14.82 -16.06 4.35
C ILE A 65 14.88 -16.41 5.85
N GLU A 66 15.87 -15.92 6.59
CA GLU A 66 16.01 -16.15 8.03
C GLU A 66 15.29 -15.07 8.87
N GLY A 67 14.59 -14.14 8.22
CA GLY A 67 13.83 -13.05 8.86
C GLY A 67 14.65 -11.79 9.15
N GLU A 68 15.88 -11.71 8.66
CA GLU A 68 16.72 -10.52 8.64
C GLU A 68 16.14 -9.41 7.74
N PHE A 69 16.60 -8.16 7.91
CA PHE A 69 16.16 -7.00 7.13
C PHE A 69 14.64 -6.78 7.09
N LYS A 70 13.93 -7.22 8.13
CA LYS A 70 12.46 -7.18 8.17
C LYS A 70 11.91 -5.75 8.09
N GLN A 71 11.10 -5.48 7.08
CA GLN A 71 10.25 -4.30 6.97
C GLN A 71 8.79 -4.72 7.06
N VAL A 72 7.96 -3.87 7.69
CA VAL A 72 6.53 -4.13 7.86
C VAL A 72 5.79 -2.87 7.45
N TYR A 73 4.87 -3.04 6.50
CA TYR A 73 3.98 -2.03 5.97
C TYR A 73 2.57 -2.39 6.37
N GLU A 74 1.88 -1.48 7.06
CA GLU A 74 0.53 -1.68 7.55
C GLU A 74 -0.35 -0.53 7.08
N ARG A 75 -1.45 -0.88 6.41
CA ARG A 75 -2.46 0.07 5.93
C ARG A 75 -3.84 -0.37 6.39
N PRO A 76 -4.71 0.58 6.78
CA PRO A 76 -6.09 0.24 7.10
C PRO A 76 -6.77 -0.36 5.87
N PHE A 77 -7.66 -1.32 6.07
CA PHE A 77 -8.46 -1.91 5.01
C PHE A 77 -9.91 -1.92 5.47
N ASN A 78 -10.82 -1.50 4.59
CA ASN A 78 -12.22 -1.44 4.98
C ASN A 78 -12.88 -2.81 4.79
N GLU A 79 -13.87 -3.08 5.65
CA GLU A 79 -14.55 -4.38 5.70
C GLU A 79 -15.26 -4.73 4.38
N THR A 80 -15.80 -3.74 3.68
CA THR A 80 -16.50 -3.93 2.40
C THR A 80 -15.54 -4.40 1.30
N ASP A 81 -14.39 -3.75 1.13
CA ASP A 81 -13.38 -4.17 0.16
C ASP A 81 -12.81 -5.55 0.51
N PHE A 82 -12.73 -5.88 1.81
CA PHE A 82 -12.34 -7.22 2.24
C PHE A 82 -13.39 -8.28 1.92
N GLU A 83 -14.68 -7.99 2.12
CA GLU A 83 -15.77 -8.88 1.71
C GLU A 83 -15.74 -9.11 0.18
N GLU A 84 -15.53 -8.06 -0.61
CA GLU A 84 -15.38 -8.19 -2.07
C GLU A 84 -14.16 -9.05 -2.47
N LEU A 85 -13.05 -8.93 -1.74
CA LEU A 85 -11.88 -9.78 -1.93
C LEU A 85 -12.16 -11.24 -1.56
N VAL A 86 -12.92 -11.51 -0.50
CA VAL A 86 -13.32 -12.88 -0.15
C VAL A 86 -14.26 -13.46 -1.23
N ASP A 87 -15.23 -12.67 -1.69
CA ASP A 87 -16.13 -13.07 -2.78
C ASP A 87 -15.37 -13.39 -4.08
N LEU A 88 -14.25 -12.69 -4.35
CA LEU A 88 -13.36 -12.99 -5.48
C LEU A 88 -12.77 -14.41 -5.40
N PHE A 89 -12.41 -14.88 -4.20
CA PHE A 89 -11.93 -16.25 -4.01
C PHE A 89 -13.05 -17.27 -4.22
N GLU A 90 -14.23 -16.99 -3.66
CA GLU A 90 -15.37 -17.90 -3.75
C GLU A 90 -15.88 -18.06 -5.19
N ARG A 91 -16.06 -16.95 -5.91
CA ARG A 91 -16.55 -16.95 -7.30
C ARG A 91 -15.60 -17.66 -8.26
N ASN A 92 -14.30 -17.64 -7.95
CA ASN A 92 -13.26 -18.30 -8.74
C ASN A 92 -13.01 -19.76 -8.30
N GLY A 93 -13.82 -20.29 -7.36
CA GLY A 93 -13.74 -21.69 -6.94
C GLY A 93 -12.40 -22.04 -6.30
N PHE A 94 -11.82 -21.12 -5.51
CA PHE A 94 -10.48 -21.28 -4.94
C PHE A 94 -10.32 -22.57 -4.11
N PHE A 95 -11.36 -22.98 -3.39
CA PHE A 95 -11.31 -24.18 -2.56
C PHE A 95 -11.29 -25.49 -3.37
N GLU A 96 -11.76 -25.44 -4.61
CA GLU A 96 -11.86 -26.54 -5.56
C GLU A 96 -10.63 -26.63 -6.47
N MET A 97 -9.75 -25.62 -6.44
CA MET A 97 -8.50 -25.59 -7.19
C MET A 97 -7.53 -26.71 -6.76
N GLN A 98 -6.59 -27.02 -7.63
CA GLN A 98 -5.48 -27.93 -7.30
C GLN A 98 -4.61 -27.31 -6.20
N ASP A 99 -4.01 -28.15 -5.36
CA ASP A 99 -3.10 -27.67 -4.31
C ASP A 99 -1.82 -27.07 -4.89
N ARG A 100 -1.44 -27.48 -6.11
CA ARG A 100 -0.21 -27.05 -6.77
C ARG A 100 -0.35 -26.98 -8.28
N TYR A 101 0.15 -25.90 -8.86
CA TYR A 101 0.31 -25.71 -10.30
C TYR A 101 1.80 -25.65 -10.67
N THR A 102 2.17 -26.38 -11.71
CA THR A 102 3.54 -26.49 -12.26
C THR A 102 3.48 -26.42 -13.79
N PRO A 103 4.59 -26.18 -14.50
CA PRO A 103 4.60 -26.13 -15.96
C PRO A 103 4.06 -27.44 -16.55
N GLN A 104 3.13 -27.32 -17.49
CA GLN A 104 2.60 -28.45 -18.27
C GLN A 104 3.48 -28.74 -19.49
N GLU A 105 3.28 -29.90 -20.11
CA GLU A 105 4.01 -30.27 -21.33
C GLU A 105 3.80 -29.21 -22.42
N GLY A 106 4.91 -28.72 -22.99
CA GLY A 106 4.92 -27.67 -24.01
C GLY A 106 4.96 -26.23 -23.45
N GLN A 107 4.79 -26.03 -22.15
CA GLN A 107 5.02 -24.72 -21.53
C GLN A 107 6.53 -24.48 -21.29
N PRO A 108 7.00 -23.22 -21.42
CA PRO A 108 8.38 -22.89 -21.08
C PRO A 108 8.62 -23.14 -19.59
N VAL A 109 9.82 -23.59 -19.23
CA VAL A 109 10.24 -23.63 -17.83
C VAL A 109 11.01 -22.35 -17.55
N VAL A 110 10.41 -21.45 -16.76
CA VAL A 110 11.09 -20.24 -16.28
C VAL A 110 11.89 -20.54 -15.01
N ALA A 111 13.10 -19.98 -14.93
CA ALA A 111 13.96 -20.03 -13.74
C ALA A 111 13.90 -18.69 -12.99
N ASP A 112 14.41 -18.68 -11.75
CA ASP A 112 14.62 -17.49 -10.92
C ASP A 112 13.37 -16.67 -10.53
N VAL A 113 12.16 -17.18 -10.82
CA VAL A 113 10.88 -16.55 -10.44
C VAL A 113 10.33 -17.00 -9.07
N GLY A 114 10.95 -18.00 -8.44
CA GLY A 114 10.58 -18.49 -7.12
C GLY A 114 9.25 -19.24 -7.05
N THR A 115 8.61 -19.18 -5.90
CA THR A 115 7.35 -19.86 -5.56
C THR A 115 6.38 -18.86 -4.94
N VAL A 116 5.09 -19.00 -5.25
CA VAL A 116 4.00 -18.30 -4.54
C VAL A 116 3.10 -19.31 -3.82
N GLU A 117 2.70 -18.95 -2.61
CA GLU A 117 1.66 -19.62 -1.81
C GLU A 117 0.54 -18.62 -1.57
N ILE A 118 -0.64 -18.89 -2.11
CA ILE A 118 -1.86 -18.11 -1.88
C ILE A 118 -2.73 -18.91 -0.92
N SER A 119 -3.18 -18.30 0.17
CA SER A 119 -3.98 -18.97 1.18
C SER A 119 -5.20 -18.15 1.57
N LEU A 120 -6.32 -18.83 1.77
CA LEU A 120 -7.53 -18.31 2.41
C LEU A 120 -7.84 -19.22 3.59
N SER A 121 -7.84 -18.66 4.80
CA SER A 121 -8.12 -19.37 6.04
C SER A 121 -9.23 -18.68 6.82
N GLY A 122 -10.28 -19.41 7.16
CA GLY A 122 -11.27 -19.05 8.17
C GLY A 122 -11.40 -20.14 9.22
N GLU A 123 -12.34 -20.01 10.15
CA GLU A 123 -12.48 -20.93 11.31
C GLU A 123 -12.66 -22.40 10.93
N ASN A 124 -13.43 -22.67 9.88
CA ASN A 124 -13.86 -24.03 9.51
C ASN A 124 -13.28 -24.53 8.19
N LYS A 125 -12.63 -23.65 7.42
CA LYS A 125 -12.15 -23.95 6.07
C LYS A 125 -10.86 -23.20 5.82
N ALA A 126 -9.84 -23.91 5.37
CA ALA A 126 -8.58 -23.32 4.94
C ALA A 126 -8.09 -24.02 3.67
N LYS A 127 -7.50 -23.25 2.77
CA LYS A 127 -6.89 -23.74 1.53
C LYS A 127 -5.64 -22.94 1.24
N THR A 128 -4.62 -23.64 0.77
CA THR A 128 -3.41 -23.06 0.19
C THR A 128 -3.24 -23.61 -1.22
N VAL A 129 -2.98 -22.74 -2.18
CA VAL A 129 -2.63 -23.06 -3.56
C VAL A 129 -1.21 -22.59 -3.81
N ILE A 130 -0.38 -23.47 -4.37
CA ILE A 130 1.04 -23.23 -4.64
C ILE A 130 1.28 -23.13 -6.14
N VAL A 131 2.06 -22.15 -6.58
CA VAL A 131 2.53 -22.08 -7.97
C VAL A 131 4.06 -22.04 -7.98
N ASP A 132 4.65 -23.03 -8.64
CA ASP A 132 6.08 -23.30 -8.59
C ASP A 132 6.57 -23.87 -9.94
N PRO A 133 7.31 -23.09 -10.75
CA PRO A 133 7.75 -21.70 -10.51
C PRO A 133 6.59 -20.69 -10.50
N TYR A 134 6.72 -19.56 -9.79
CA TYR A 134 5.72 -18.50 -9.79
C TYR A 134 5.66 -17.77 -11.14
N TYR A 135 4.77 -18.25 -12.01
CA TYR A 135 4.52 -17.69 -13.33
C TYR A 135 3.03 -17.83 -13.66
N SER A 136 2.41 -16.72 -14.08
CA SER A 136 0.96 -16.64 -14.28
C SER A 136 0.43 -17.62 -15.31
N GLU A 137 1.22 -17.98 -16.34
CA GLU A 137 0.79 -18.95 -17.37
C GLU A 137 0.58 -20.38 -16.85
N TYR A 138 1.09 -20.72 -15.66
CA TYR A 138 0.80 -22.02 -15.03
C TYR A 138 -0.52 -22.02 -14.25
N MET A 139 -1.08 -20.84 -14.00
CA MET A 139 -2.29 -20.65 -13.20
C MET A 139 -3.55 -20.72 -14.07
N PRO A 140 -4.67 -21.28 -13.56
CA PRO A 140 -5.97 -21.07 -14.16
C PRO A 140 -6.37 -19.59 -14.07
N GLU A 141 -7.23 -19.13 -14.98
CA GLU A 141 -7.68 -17.72 -15.08
C GLU A 141 -8.15 -17.15 -13.74
N GLY A 142 -8.97 -17.89 -12.99
CA GLY A 142 -9.46 -17.43 -11.68
C GLY A 142 -8.37 -17.28 -10.61
N LEU A 143 -7.27 -18.04 -10.69
CA LEU A 143 -6.13 -17.86 -9.79
C LEU A 143 -5.27 -16.66 -10.22
N GLN A 144 -5.17 -16.37 -11.51
CA GLN A 144 -4.50 -15.16 -12.01
C GLN A 144 -5.22 -13.89 -11.56
N GLU A 145 -6.56 -13.91 -11.56
CA GLU A 145 -7.38 -12.78 -11.08
C GLU A 145 -7.16 -12.54 -9.58
N ILE A 146 -7.20 -13.60 -8.76
CA ILE A 146 -6.90 -13.54 -7.33
C ILE A 146 -5.47 -13.03 -7.09
N ASP A 147 -4.48 -13.57 -7.79
CA ASP A 147 -3.08 -13.19 -7.67
C ASP A 147 -2.87 -11.70 -8.01
N SER A 148 -3.50 -11.22 -9.08
CA SER A 148 -3.43 -9.81 -9.50
C SER A 148 -3.99 -8.88 -8.43
N ALA A 149 -5.16 -9.19 -7.85
CA ALA A 149 -5.74 -8.39 -6.77
C ALA A 149 -4.82 -8.34 -5.54
N LEU A 150 -4.14 -9.44 -5.21
CA LEU A 150 -3.20 -9.50 -4.08
C LEU A 150 -1.92 -8.71 -4.38
N ILE A 151 -1.44 -8.67 -5.63
CA ILE A 151 -0.33 -7.82 -6.05
C ILE A 151 -0.71 -6.34 -5.93
N GLU A 152 -1.92 -5.95 -6.32
CA GLU A 152 -2.42 -4.59 -6.15
C GLU A 152 -2.47 -4.19 -4.66
N LEU A 153 -2.87 -5.10 -3.77
CA LEU A 153 -2.85 -4.86 -2.32
C LEU A 153 -1.43 -4.75 -1.75
N ARG A 154 -0.43 -5.44 -2.33
CA ARG A 154 0.98 -5.21 -1.98
C ARG A 154 1.42 -3.79 -2.37
N ALA A 155 1.04 -3.35 -3.58
CA ALA A 155 1.34 -1.99 -4.03
C ALA A 155 0.67 -0.95 -3.13
N TYR A 156 -0.60 -1.17 -2.76
CA TYR A 156 -1.32 -0.35 -1.78
C TYR A 156 -0.61 -0.29 -0.42
N ALA A 157 -0.12 -1.42 0.10
CA ALA A 157 0.55 -1.47 1.40
C ALA A 157 1.79 -0.58 1.47
N VAL A 158 2.54 -0.46 0.37
CA VAL A 158 3.76 0.37 0.26
C VAL A 158 3.50 1.76 -0.34
N SER A 159 2.26 2.06 -0.71
CA SER A 159 1.90 3.33 -1.33
C SER A 159 1.94 4.47 -0.31
N THR A 160 2.25 5.68 -0.76
CA THR A 160 2.23 6.90 0.06
C THR A 160 1.15 7.79 -0.53
N SER A 161 0.14 8.21 0.26
CA SER A 161 -0.89 9.08 -0.33
C SER A 161 -0.27 10.43 -0.75
N PRO A 162 -0.84 11.14 -1.75
CA PRO A 162 -0.36 12.46 -2.11
C PRO A 162 -0.28 13.43 -0.91
N GLU A 163 -1.31 13.40 -0.06
CA GLU A 163 -1.37 14.24 1.15
C GLU A 163 -0.32 13.81 2.19
N GLU A 164 -0.09 12.52 2.37
CA GLU A 164 0.96 11.99 3.25
C GLU A 164 2.35 12.41 2.75
N ALA A 165 2.59 12.34 1.44
CA ALA A 165 3.86 12.77 0.83
C ALA A 165 4.10 14.27 1.00
N GLU A 166 3.07 15.10 0.83
CA GLU A 166 3.13 16.55 1.09
C GLU A 166 3.44 16.86 2.56
N GLU A 167 2.80 16.16 3.49
CA GLU A 167 3.06 16.32 4.92
C GLU A 167 4.50 15.90 5.29
N ILE A 168 4.96 14.75 4.79
CA ILE A 168 6.32 14.26 5.00
C ILE A 168 7.34 15.27 4.47
N ALA A 169 7.16 15.74 3.22
CA ALA A 169 8.08 16.68 2.61
C ALA A 169 8.09 18.02 3.35
N GLU A 170 6.94 18.59 3.66
CA GLU A 170 6.85 19.87 4.35
C GLU A 170 7.49 19.82 5.75
N ASN A 171 7.20 18.77 6.53
CA ASN A 171 7.79 18.58 7.85
C ASN A 171 9.31 18.40 7.76
N TRP A 172 9.77 17.61 6.79
CA TRP A 172 11.19 17.41 6.56
C TRP A 172 11.89 18.73 6.19
N ILE A 173 11.35 19.48 5.22
CA ILE A 173 11.92 20.77 4.78
C ILE A 173 12.03 21.73 5.96
N LYS A 174 10.97 21.85 6.78
CA LYS A 174 10.98 22.75 7.95
C LYS A 174 12.06 22.42 8.97
N SER A 175 12.44 21.14 9.06
CA SER A 175 13.52 20.67 9.93
C SER A 175 14.91 20.69 9.27
N ALA A 176 14.97 20.84 7.94
CA ALA A 176 16.21 20.76 7.18
C ALA A 176 17.14 21.97 7.47
N PRO A 177 18.47 21.78 7.42
CA PRO A 177 19.43 22.81 7.79
C PRO A 177 19.27 24.18 7.08
N THR A 178 18.89 24.20 5.80
CA THR A 178 18.74 25.43 5.04
C THR A 178 17.54 26.24 5.52
N TYR A 179 16.36 25.63 5.58
CA TYR A 179 15.14 26.30 6.02
C TYR A 179 15.15 26.54 7.54
N GLY A 180 15.61 25.58 8.33
CA GLY A 180 15.65 25.68 9.79
C GLY A 180 16.58 26.77 10.32
N PHE A 181 17.61 27.16 9.55
CA PHE A 181 18.51 28.25 9.95
C PHE A 181 17.80 29.61 9.94
N ASP A 182 17.09 29.94 8.86
CA ASP A 182 16.49 31.26 8.68
C ASP A 182 15.38 31.37 7.62
N GLY A 183 14.86 30.23 7.16
CA GLY A 183 13.82 30.11 6.15
C GLY A 183 12.43 30.58 6.62
N PHE A 184 11.62 31.02 5.67
CA PHE A 184 10.22 31.41 5.84
C PHE A 184 9.48 31.34 4.49
N ASP A 185 8.15 31.49 4.54
CA ASP A 185 7.25 31.51 3.36
C ASP A 185 7.34 30.24 2.49
N LEU A 186 7.40 29.07 3.12
CA LEU A 186 7.36 27.78 2.42
C LEU A 186 6.01 27.57 1.72
N LYS A 187 6.04 27.25 0.43
CA LYS A 187 4.85 27.02 -0.40
C LYS A 187 5.09 25.88 -1.37
N LEU A 188 4.15 24.94 -1.44
CA LEU A 188 4.10 23.92 -2.49
C LEU A 188 3.81 24.61 -3.84
N GLU A 189 4.64 24.32 -4.84
CA GLU A 189 4.49 24.83 -6.21
C GLU A 189 3.99 23.74 -7.15
N ASN A 190 4.49 22.51 -7.02
CA ASN A 190 4.14 21.38 -7.88
C ASN A 190 4.25 20.05 -7.13
N HIS A 191 3.41 19.08 -7.51
CA HIS A 191 3.44 17.71 -7.05
C HIS A 191 3.24 16.79 -8.26
N GLU A 192 4.26 15.99 -8.56
CA GLU A 192 4.23 14.98 -9.61
C GLU A 192 4.38 13.58 -8.98
N ILE A 193 3.61 12.61 -9.46
CA ILE A 193 3.68 11.21 -9.02
C ILE A 193 4.22 10.40 -10.19
N LEU A 194 5.33 9.70 -9.96
CA LEU A 194 5.91 8.79 -10.94
C LEU A 194 5.36 7.39 -10.75
N GLU A 195 5.01 6.74 -11.86
CA GLU A 195 4.60 5.34 -11.91
C GLU A 195 5.81 4.43 -11.64
N SER A 196 6.12 4.23 -10.35
CA SER A 196 7.12 3.29 -9.84
C SER A 196 6.55 2.47 -8.69
N ILE A 197 7.25 1.42 -8.27
CA ILE A 197 6.87 0.63 -7.09
C ILE A 197 8.07 0.56 -6.12
N PRO A 198 7.97 1.13 -4.90
CA PRO A 198 6.90 2.03 -4.47
C PRO A 198 6.84 3.30 -5.33
N GLU A 199 5.70 3.96 -5.34
CA GLU A 199 5.52 5.23 -6.07
C GLU A 199 6.51 6.29 -5.56
N GLN A 200 6.87 7.21 -6.45
CA GLN A 200 7.74 8.34 -6.11
C GLN A 200 6.97 9.64 -6.28
N HIS A 201 6.92 10.42 -5.21
CA HIS A 201 6.34 11.76 -5.21
C HIS A 201 7.48 12.77 -5.36
N ILE A 202 7.47 13.52 -6.46
CA ILE A 202 8.38 14.64 -6.68
C ILE A 202 7.62 15.92 -6.33
N LEU A 203 8.00 16.54 -5.22
CA LEU A 203 7.39 17.75 -4.71
C LEU A 203 8.35 18.93 -4.85
N THR A 204 7.86 19.99 -5.48
CA THR A 204 8.58 21.24 -5.59
C THR A 204 8.01 22.26 -4.61
N TYR A 205 8.87 22.78 -3.75
CA TYR A 205 8.53 23.89 -2.86
C TYR A 205 9.38 25.11 -3.16
N THR A 206 8.79 26.28 -2.95
CA THR A 206 9.51 27.55 -2.87
C THR A 206 9.58 28.01 -1.43
N SER A 207 10.69 28.64 -1.05
CA SER A 207 10.88 29.26 0.26
C SER A 207 11.83 30.45 0.16
N THR A 208 11.94 31.23 1.23
CA THR A 208 12.85 32.37 1.29
C THR A 208 13.72 32.29 2.55
N SER A 209 15.03 32.52 2.41
CA SER A 209 15.96 32.66 3.52
C SER A 209 16.30 34.14 3.77
N ARG A 210 16.58 34.49 5.03
CA ARG A 210 17.03 35.85 5.40
C ARG A 210 18.46 36.16 4.96
N HIS A 211 19.26 35.12 4.75
CA HIS A 211 20.64 35.18 4.31
C HIS A 211 20.86 34.26 3.11
N GLY A 212 21.90 34.56 2.34
CA GLY A 212 22.31 33.71 1.23
C GLY A 212 23.03 32.45 1.68
N GLY A 213 22.98 31.43 0.83
CA GLY A 213 23.70 30.16 0.98
C GLY A 213 22.85 29.02 1.54
N TYR A 214 23.48 27.84 1.64
CA TYR A 214 22.82 26.57 1.95
C TYR A 214 23.34 25.96 3.27
N GLY A 215 22.58 25.01 3.81
CA GLY A 215 22.89 24.23 5.00
C GLY A 215 22.86 25.02 6.31
N ASN A 216 23.44 24.45 7.37
CA ASN A 216 23.64 25.18 8.63
C ASN A 216 24.83 26.17 8.50
N ARG A 217 24.54 27.44 8.74
CA ARG A 217 25.49 28.56 8.59
C ARG A 217 25.92 29.17 9.92
N THR A 218 25.62 28.51 11.05
CA THR A 218 26.01 28.98 12.39
C THR A 218 27.53 29.19 12.47
N GLY A 219 27.96 30.36 12.94
CA GLY A 219 29.37 30.72 13.08
C GLY A 219 30.08 31.11 11.78
N LYS A 220 29.36 31.15 10.64
CA LYS A 220 29.89 31.64 9.36
C LYS A 220 29.52 33.11 9.15
N MET A 221 30.35 33.83 8.42
CA MET A 221 29.98 35.15 7.89
C MET A 221 28.93 34.94 6.79
N VAL A 222 27.74 35.50 6.97
CA VAL A 222 26.60 35.36 6.05
C VAL A 222 26.30 36.67 5.32
N THR A 223 25.76 36.57 4.12
CA THR A 223 25.28 37.74 3.36
C THR A 223 23.92 38.16 3.89
N GLN A 224 23.72 39.46 4.17
CA GLN A 224 22.43 40.02 4.59
C GLN A 224 21.53 40.30 3.37
N VAL A 225 21.17 39.23 2.66
CA VAL A 225 20.36 39.29 1.43
C VAL A 225 19.24 38.27 1.53
N ILE A 226 18.00 38.75 1.39
CA ILE A 226 16.82 37.90 1.25
C ILE A 226 16.98 37.06 -0.02
N THR A 227 17.02 35.75 0.15
CA THR A 227 17.36 34.82 -0.94
C THR A 227 16.21 33.84 -1.14
N PRO A 228 15.53 33.87 -2.31
CA PRO A 228 14.54 32.86 -2.64
C PRO A 228 15.25 31.54 -3.00
N HIS A 229 14.63 30.43 -2.62
CA HIS A 229 15.08 29.08 -2.90
C HIS A 229 13.95 28.24 -3.48
N ARG A 230 14.28 27.36 -4.42
CA ARG A 230 13.40 26.29 -4.91
C ARG A 230 14.00 24.97 -4.47
N ILE A 231 13.25 24.17 -3.73
CA ILE A 231 13.66 22.82 -3.33
C ILE A 231 12.78 21.78 -4.01
N GLU A 232 13.42 20.76 -4.57
CA GLU A 232 12.78 19.57 -5.11
C GLU A 232 13.04 18.40 -4.16
N VAL A 233 11.97 17.82 -3.63
CA VAL A 233 12.01 16.73 -2.65
C VAL A 233 11.36 15.50 -3.28
N THR A 234 12.06 14.36 -3.21
CA THR A 234 11.49 13.06 -3.58
C THR A 234 11.09 12.31 -2.32
N VAL A 235 9.81 11.95 -2.22
CA VAL A 235 9.29 11.05 -1.17
C VAL A 235 8.96 9.71 -1.81
N SER A 236 9.43 8.63 -1.19
CA SER A 236 9.16 7.26 -1.61
C SER A 236 9.20 6.35 -0.39
N ASP A 237 8.28 5.40 -0.31
CA ASP A 237 8.15 4.49 0.83
C ASP A 237 8.03 5.23 2.18
N GLY A 238 7.24 6.32 2.23
CA GLY A 238 7.10 7.16 3.42
C GLY A 238 8.36 7.92 3.86
N ASN A 239 9.42 7.95 3.04
CA ASN A 239 10.70 8.56 3.39
C ASN A 239 11.15 9.59 2.33
N VAL A 240 11.85 10.64 2.78
CA VAL A 240 12.56 11.56 1.87
C VAL A 240 13.83 10.88 1.36
N THR A 241 13.89 10.60 0.06
CA THR A 241 15.02 9.94 -0.59
C THR A 241 15.93 10.89 -1.35
N SER A 242 15.44 12.10 -1.69
CA SER A 242 16.21 13.16 -2.33
C SER A 242 15.68 14.54 -1.91
N ALA A 243 16.58 15.53 -1.82
CA ALA A 243 16.23 16.90 -1.50
C ALA A 243 17.24 17.88 -2.10
N ILE A 244 16.92 18.48 -3.25
CA ILE A 244 17.84 19.32 -4.01
C ILE A 244 17.37 20.77 -4.01
N ILE A 245 18.20 21.68 -3.49
CA ILE A 245 17.94 23.12 -3.47
C ILE A 245 18.62 23.79 -4.67
N ASP A 246 17.85 24.58 -5.42
CA ASP A 246 18.24 25.37 -6.60
C ASP A 246 18.99 24.57 -7.68
N GLY A 247 18.82 23.24 -7.72
CA GLY A 247 19.60 22.34 -8.57
C GLY A 247 21.10 22.32 -8.26
N LYS A 248 21.52 22.80 -7.08
CA LYS A 248 22.92 23.08 -6.75
C LYS A 248 23.38 22.45 -5.44
N TRP A 249 22.47 22.21 -4.51
CA TRP A 249 22.80 21.76 -3.18
C TRP A 249 21.95 20.55 -2.83
N ASP A 250 22.60 19.45 -2.48
CA ASP A 250 21.98 18.28 -1.90
C ASP A 250 21.81 18.54 -0.40
N GLU A 251 20.58 18.81 0.00
CA GLU A 251 20.22 19.14 1.37
C GLU A 251 20.26 17.90 2.28
N LEU A 252 20.06 16.70 1.72
CA LEU A 252 20.14 15.46 2.49
C LEU A 252 21.60 15.12 2.82
N ALA A 253 22.50 15.20 1.83
CA ALA A 253 23.92 14.91 2.00
C ALA A 253 24.76 16.13 2.44
N GLN A 254 24.16 17.32 2.52
CA GLN A 254 24.80 18.60 2.87
C GLN A 254 26.09 18.87 2.04
N LYS A 255 25.98 18.67 0.73
CA LYS A 255 27.08 18.87 -0.24
C LYS A 255 26.54 19.47 -1.55
N PRO A 256 27.41 19.99 -2.44
CA PRO A 256 26.98 20.37 -3.79
C PRO A 256 26.32 19.18 -4.50
N ALA A 257 25.19 19.43 -5.16
CA ALA A 257 24.49 18.43 -5.94
C ALA A 257 25.37 17.97 -7.12
N GLU A 258 25.46 16.67 -7.32
CA GLU A 258 26.11 16.10 -8.49
C GLU A 258 25.21 16.35 -9.69
N ARG A 259 25.71 17.07 -10.70
CA ARG A 259 24.98 17.19 -11.96
C ARG A 259 25.11 15.85 -12.67
N GLU A 260 23.99 15.21 -13.02
CA GLU A 260 24.04 14.27 -14.12
C GLU A 260 24.48 15.05 -15.36
N THR A 261 25.70 14.81 -15.81
CA THR A 261 26.12 15.27 -17.13
C THR A 261 25.27 14.52 -18.14
N GLU A 262 24.26 15.19 -18.70
CA GLU A 262 23.57 14.74 -19.90
C GLU A 262 24.62 14.37 -20.95
N LYS A 263 24.85 13.06 -21.14
CA LYS A 263 25.55 12.56 -22.32
C LYS A 263 24.59 12.79 -23.49
N HIS A 264 24.83 13.87 -24.23
CA HIS A 264 24.30 14.08 -25.58
C HIS A 264 24.81 13.00 -26.55
#